data_AF-A0AAW9V3Q5-F1
#
_entry.id   AF-A0AAW9V3Q5-F1
#
_cell.length_a   1.000
_cell.length_b   1.000
_cell.length_c   1.000
_cell.angle_alpha   90.00
_cell.angle_beta   90.00
_cell.angle_gamma   90.00
#
_symmetry.space_group_name_H-M   'P 1'
#
loop_
_entity.id
_entity.type
_entity.pdbx_description
1 polymer ?
#
loop_
_entity_poly.entity_id
_entity_poly.type
_entity_poly.pdbx_seq_one_letter_code
_entity_poly.pdbx_strand_id
1 'polypeptide(L)'
;EKGNTINHKSRWVSEVAYIDNEAVVRLIFAPAIVPLITRLEEQFTKYEIQQISNLTSAYAVRLYEILIAWRSTGKTPLITMYDFRQKIGVLETEYKRMYDFKKYVLDIALKQVNEHTDIIVKVEQHKTGRSITGFSFSFKQKKSATHSVESKRDPNTLDLFSKITDKQRHLFANKLSELPEMSKYSQGTESYQQFAVRIAAMLQDAEKFKELLPLLRKLGFQ
;
A
#
# COMPACT_ATOMS: atom_id res chain seq x y z
N GLU A 1 -37.13 -23.25 28.12
CA GLU A 1 -35.99 -23.32 29.08
C GLU A 1 -35.13 -22.09 28.88
N LYS A 2 -34.79 -21.35 29.96
CA LYS A 2 -33.84 -20.23 29.86
C LYS A 2 -32.46 -20.85 29.72
N GLY A 3 -31.87 -20.78 28.52
CA GLY A 3 -30.54 -21.34 28.26
C GLY A 3 -29.49 -20.78 29.23
N ASN A 4 -28.64 -21.66 29.75
CA ASN A 4 -27.58 -21.28 30.67
C ASN A 4 -26.58 -20.35 29.97
N THR A 5 -26.27 -19.22 30.59
CA THR A 5 -25.25 -18.28 30.10
C THR A 5 -23.85 -18.83 30.42
N ILE A 6 -23.04 -19.08 29.40
CA ILE A 6 -21.64 -19.49 29.55
C ILE A 6 -20.73 -18.26 29.37
N ASN A 7 -19.95 -17.92 30.40
CA ASN A 7 -18.96 -16.84 30.34
C ASN A 7 -17.58 -17.41 30.00
N HIS A 8 -17.07 -17.13 28.81
CA HIS A 8 -15.76 -17.60 28.35
C HIS A 8 -14.70 -16.50 28.49
N LYS A 9 -13.54 -16.81 29.10
CA LYS A 9 -12.36 -15.93 29.17
C LYS A 9 -11.13 -16.72 28.73
N SER A 10 -10.35 -16.18 27.80
CA SER A 10 -9.11 -16.80 27.32
C SER A 10 -7.95 -15.81 27.40
N ARG A 11 -6.73 -16.34 27.56
CA ARG A 11 -5.49 -15.59 27.32
C ARG A 11 -5.25 -15.43 25.82
N TRP A 12 -4.39 -14.47 25.46
CA TRP A 12 -3.92 -14.29 24.08
C TRP A 12 -2.86 -15.34 23.72
N VAL A 13 -1.85 -15.47 24.57
CA VAL A 13 -0.77 -16.45 24.44
C VAL A 13 -0.83 -17.43 25.61
N SER A 14 -0.58 -18.70 25.30
CA SER A 14 -0.42 -19.79 26.26
C SER A 14 1.04 -19.97 26.71
N GLU A 15 1.99 -19.56 25.89
CA GLU A 15 3.42 -19.63 26.20
C GLU A 15 4.19 -18.47 25.56
N VAL A 16 5.23 -18.00 26.26
CA VAL A 16 6.21 -17.01 25.80
C VAL A 16 7.60 -17.54 26.17
N ALA A 17 8.51 -17.62 25.19
CA ALA A 17 9.90 -17.99 25.42
C ALA A 17 10.85 -17.02 24.71
N TYR A 18 11.97 -16.70 25.37
CA TYR A 18 13.04 -15.86 24.86
C TYR A 18 14.28 -16.73 24.64
N ILE A 19 14.92 -16.58 23.48
CA ILE A 19 16.17 -17.26 23.15
C ILE A 19 17.24 -16.18 23.04
N ASP A 20 17.87 -15.87 24.18
CA ASP A 20 18.73 -14.69 24.34
C ASP A 20 19.90 -14.66 23.33
N ASN A 21 20.49 -15.81 23.04
CA ASN A 21 21.63 -15.92 22.11
C ASN A 21 21.25 -15.76 20.63
N GLU A 22 19.96 -15.83 20.30
CA GLU A 22 19.46 -15.77 18.92
C GLU A 22 18.63 -14.50 18.65
N ALA A 23 18.36 -13.67 19.66
CA ALA A 23 17.42 -12.55 19.59
C ALA A 23 16.03 -12.97 19.07
N VAL A 24 15.61 -14.20 19.40
CA VAL A 24 14.33 -14.78 18.97
C VAL A 24 13.35 -14.83 20.13
N VAL A 25 12.10 -14.44 19.88
CA VAL A 25 10.96 -14.66 20.77
C VAL A 25 10.04 -15.70 20.16
N ARG A 26 9.69 -16.72 20.93
CA ARG A 26 8.67 -17.72 20.56
C ARG A 26 7.39 -17.46 21.33
N LEU A 27 6.26 -17.50 20.63
CA LEU A 27 4.93 -17.32 21.19
C LEU A 27 4.05 -18.50 20.77
N ILE A 28 3.29 -19.07 21.70
CA ILE A 28 2.25 -20.05 21.39
C ILE A 28 0.90 -19.41 21.70
N PHE A 29 0.10 -19.13 20.67
CA PHE A 29 -1.25 -18.59 20.84
C PHE A 29 -2.17 -19.58 21.56
N ALA A 30 -3.05 -19.06 22.41
CA ALA A 30 -4.04 -19.90 23.08
C ALA A 30 -4.98 -20.54 22.05
N PRO A 31 -5.44 -21.80 22.25
CA PRO A 31 -6.30 -22.51 21.30
C PRO A 31 -7.56 -21.74 20.90
N ALA A 32 -8.14 -20.95 21.81
CA ALA A 32 -9.31 -20.13 21.53
C ALA A 32 -9.06 -19.00 20.50
N ILE A 33 -7.81 -18.57 20.33
CA ILE A 33 -7.41 -17.50 19.39
C ILE A 33 -7.11 -18.06 17.99
N VAL A 34 -6.66 -19.32 17.90
CA VAL A 34 -6.26 -19.94 16.63
C VAL A 34 -7.35 -19.84 15.54
N PRO A 35 -8.63 -20.16 15.80
CA PRO A 35 -9.68 -20.04 14.79
C PRO A 35 -9.94 -18.60 14.35
N LEU A 36 -9.69 -17.62 15.22
CA LEU A 36 -9.84 -16.21 14.89
C LEU A 36 -8.74 -15.79 13.92
N ILE A 37 -7.51 -16.28 14.09
CA ILE A 37 -6.41 -15.98 13.17
C ILE A 37 -6.62 -16.67 11.81
N THR A 38 -6.96 -17.95 11.81
CA THR A 38 -7.04 -18.76 10.57
C THR A 38 -8.30 -18.50 9.75
N ARG A 39 -9.45 -18.24 10.39
CA ARG A 39 -10.70 -17.91 9.65
C ARG A 39 -10.74 -16.47 9.16
N LEU A 40 -9.89 -15.59 9.69
CA LEU A 40 -9.79 -14.19 9.27
C LEU A 40 -8.75 -13.94 8.18
N GLU A 41 -7.97 -14.94 7.73
CA GLU A 41 -6.97 -14.70 6.68
C GLU A 41 -7.58 -14.15 5.38
N GLU A 42 -8.85 -14.51 5.08
CA GLU A 42 -9.64 -13.96 3.98
C GLU A 42 -10.25 -12.57 4.27
N GLN A 43 -10.46 -12.22 5.54
CA GLN A 43 -11.13 -10.98 5.98
C GLN A 43 -10.18 -9.96 6.63
N PHE A 44 -8.87 -10.24 6.66
CA PHE A 44 -7.92 -9.31 7.23
C PHE A 44 -7.80 -8.07 6.36
N THR A 45 -7.83 -6.93 7.05
CA THR A 45 -7.38 -5.69 6.47
C THR A 45 -5.87 -5.80 6.29
N LYS A 46 -5.45 -6.15 5.07
CA LYS A 46 -4.04 -6.17 4.69
C LYS A 46 -3.56 -4.73 4.55
N TYR A 47 -2.61 -4.34 5.37
CA TYR A 47 -1.92 -3.07 5.24
C TYR A 47 -0.42 -3.28 5.43
N GLU A 48 0.37 -2.42 4.80
CA GLU A 48 1.82 -2.50 4.88
C GLU A 48 2.28 -2.07 6.27
N ILE A 49 3.04 -2.93 6.96
CA ILE A 49 3.63 -2.63 8.28
C ILE A 49 4.44 -1.33 8.25
N GLN A 50 5.05 -1.02 7.09
CA GLN A 50 5.80 0.22 6.87
C GLN A 50 4.96 1.49 7.10
N GLN A 51 3.64 1.43 6.90
CA GLN A 51 2.75 2.58 7.10
C GLN A 51 2.54 2.86 8.59
N ILE A 52 2.60 1.84 9.44
CA ILE A 52 2.44 1.99 10.88
C ILE A 52 3.76 2.07 11.64
N SER A 53 4.90 1.71 11.02
CA SER A 53 6.20 1.64 11.69
C SER A 53 6.65 2.99 12.27
N ASN A 54 6.23 4.08 11.64
CA ASN A 54 6.56 5.45 12.05
C ASN A 54 5.50 6.06 13.00
N LEU A 55 4.41 5.35 13.30
CA LEU A 55 3.39 5.81 14.22
C LEU A 55 3.80 5.47 15.65
N THR A 56 4.01 6.49 16.47
CA THR A 56 4.43 6.32 17.88
C THR A 56 3.24 6.21 18.84
N SER A 57 2.07 6.70 18.43
CA SER A 57 0.85 6.59 19.23
C SER A 57 0.08 5.33 18.90
N ALA A 58 -0.25 4.52 19.91
CA ALA A 58 -1.13 3.37 19.76
C ALA A 58 -2.50 3.76 19.17
N TYR A 59 -3.01 4.96 19.49
CA TYR A 59 -4.25 5.48 18.91
C TYR A 59 -4.11 5.81 17.43
N ALA A 60 -2.93 6.28 16.99
CA ALA A 60 -2.66 6.52 15.57
C ALA A 60 -2.67 5.22 14.77
N VAL A 61 -2.02 4.17 15.30
CA VAL A 61 -2.03 2.83 14.71
C VAL A 61 -3.48 2.32 14.59
N ARG A 62 -4.25 2.36 15.69
CA ARG A 62 -5.65 1.94 15.67
C ARG A 62 -6.51 2.75 14.71
N LEU A 63 -6.33 4.07 14.66
CA LEU A 63 -7.06 4.90 13.72
C LEU A 63 -6.75 4.49 12.28
N TYR A 64 -5.47 4.30 11.94
CA TYR A 64 -5.07 3.87 10.61
C TYR A 64 -5.72 2.53 10.23
N GLU A 65 -5.69 1.53 11.13
CA GLU A 65 -6.33 0.23 10.92
C GLU A 65 -7.83 0.36 10.63
N ILE A 66 -8.54 1.18 11.43
CA ILE A 66 -9.97 1.43 11.22
C ILE A 66 -10.23 2.04 9.86
N LEU A 67 -9.41 3.00 9.42
CA LEU A 67 -9.58 3.68 8.15
C LEU A 67 -9.28 2.77 6.96
N ILE A 68 -8.21 1.98 7.05
CA ILE A 68 -7.74 1.18 5.93
C ILE A 68 -8.64 -0.03 5.65
N ALA A 69 -9.46 -0.44 6.62
CA ALA A 69 -10.58 -1.35 6.38
C ALA A 69 -11.60 -0.80 5.36
N TRP A 70 -11.66 0.52 5.18
CA TRP A 70 -12.54 1.20 4.22
C TRP A 70 -11.78 1.77 3.01
N ARG A 71 -10.57 1.26 2.73
CA ARG A 71 -9.68 1.79 1.67
C ARG A 71 -10.33 1.87 0.29
N SER A 72 -11.20 0.92 -0.04
CA SER A 72 -11.94 0.89 -1.31
C SER A 72 -12.99 2.00 -1.41
N THR A 73 -13.65 2.35 -0.30
CA THR A 73 -14.68 3.40 -0.25
C THR A 73 -14.07 4.79 -0.05
N GLY A 74 -12.95 4.90 0.67
CA GLY A 74 -12.30 6.17 1.02
C GLY A 74 -13.05 7.01 2.06
N LYS A 75 -14.14 6.48 2.63
CA LYS A 75 -14.91 7.11 3.71
C LYS A 75 -15.46 6.04 4.64
N THR A 76 -15.44 6.30 5.95
CA THR A 76 -16.11 5.45 6.94
C THR A 76 -17.59 5.85 7.08
N PRO A 77 -18.47 4.91 7.46
CA PRO A 77 -19.80 5.28 7.94
C PRO A 77 -19.70 6.14 9.21
N LEU A 78 -20.84 6.66 9.66
CA LEU A 78 -20.94 7.28 10.98
C LEU A 78 -20.58 6.24 12.05
N ILE A 79 -19.49 6.47 12.77
CA ILE A 79 -19.09 5.67 13.92
C ILE A 79 -19.59 6.40 15.16
N THR A 80 -20.42 5.73 15.96
CA THR A 80 -20.92 6.31 17.20
C THR A 80 -19.76 6.58 18.17
N MET A 81 -19.94 7.53 19.09
CA MET A 81 -18.91 7.83 20.09
C MET A 81 -18.54 6.58 20.93
N TYR A 82 -19.54 5.77 21.26
CA TYR A 82 -19.35 4.53 21.99
C TYR A 82 -18.49 3.54 21.20
N ASP A 83 -18.88 3.24 19.96
CA ASP A 83 -18.14 2.29 19.12
C ASP A 83 -16.72 2.80 18.82
N PHE A 84 -16.57 4.10 18.59
CA PHE A 84 -15.26 4.67 18.29
C PHE A 84 -14.30 4.53 19.47
N ARG A 85 -14.77 4.76 20.70
CA ARG A 85 -13.96 4.55 21.93
C ARG A 85 -13.52 3.11 22.09
N GLN A 86 -14.43 2.16 21.87
CA GLN A 86 -14.11 0.74 21.94
C GLN A 86 -13.09 0.34 20.87
N LYS A 87 -13.30 0.77 19.62
CA LYS A 87 -12.42 0.44 18.49
C LYS A 87 -11.03 1.06 18.61
N ILE A 88 -10.93 2.29 19.11
CA ILE A 88 -9.64 2.97 19.30
C ILE A 88 -8.89 2.47 20.55
N GLY A 89 -9.56 1.72 21.44
CA GLY A 89 -8.97 1.15 22.65
C GLY A 89 -8.94 2.10 23.84
N VAL A 90 -9.91 3.02 23.96
CA VAL A 90 -10.05 3.93 25.10
C VAL A 90 -11.08 3.37 26.07
N LEU A 91 -10.69 3.23 27.35
CA LEU A 91 -11.60 2.73 28.39
C LEU A 91 -12.71 3.74 28.69
N GLU A 92 -13.87 3.25 29.13
CA GLU A 92 -15.02 4.10 29.51
C GLU A 92 -14.67 5.12 30.61
N THR A 93 -13.68 4.79 31.45
CA THR A 93 -13.20 5.64 32.55
C THR A 93 -12.24 6.74 32.10
N GLU A 94 -11.60 6.59 30.95
CA GLU A 94 -10.57 7.51 30.46
C GLU A 94 -11.16 8.62 29.60
N TYR A 95 -10.51 9.80 29.59
CA TYR A 95 -10.86 10.94 28.73
C TYR A 95 -12.35 11.29 28.67
N LYS A 96 -13.05 11.23 29.81
CA LYS A 96 -14.52 11.42 29.88
C LYS A 96 -14.98 12.75 29.28
N ARG A 97 -14.17 13.80 29.41
CA ARG A 97 -14.42 15.09 28.78
C ARG A 97 -14.06 15.01 27.31
N MET A 98 -14.98 15.47 26.45
CA MET A 98 -14.78 15.50 25.00
C MET A 98 -13.53 16.28 24.58
N TYR A 99 -13.17 17.33 25.32
CA TYR A 99 -11.94 18.07 25.10
C TYR A 99 -10.70 17.18 25.25
N ASP A 100 -10.61 16.42 26.34
CA ASP A 100 -9.48 15.53 26.60
C ASP A 100 -9.42 14.40 25.57
N PHE A 101 -10.58 13.83 25.21
CA PHE A 101 -10.66 12.82 24.16
C PHE A 101 -10.11 13.34 22.82
N LYS A 102 -10.51 14.54 22.41
CA LYS A 102 -9.98 15.14 21.18
C LYS A 102 -8.48 15.36 21.26
N LYS A 103 -8.04 16.05 22.32
CA LYS A 103 -6.63 16.45 22.47
C LYS A 103 -5.68 15.27 22.54
N TYR A 104 -6.00 14.23 23.31
CA TYR A 104 -5.08 13.13 23.60
C TYR A 104 -5.29 11.89 22.74
N VAL A 105 -6.44 11.76 22.08
CA VAL A 105 -6.77 10.59 21.26
C VAL A 105 -6.92 11.00 19.80
N LEU A 106 -7.95 11.78 19.47
CA LEU A 106 -8.33 12.04 18.09
C LEU A 106 -7.30 12.88 17.33
N ASP A 107 -6.90 14.02 17.89
CA ASP A 107 -6.06 15.00 17.21
C ASP A 107 -4.63 14.48 17.05
N ILE A 108 -4.10 13.80 18.07
CA ILE A 108 -2.79 13.12 18.01
C ILE A 108 -2.81 12.04 16.94
N ALA A 109 -3.84 11.19 16.93
CA ALA A 109 -3.96 10.13 15.95
C ALA A 109 -4.06 10.68 14.52
N LEU A 110 -4.93 11.68 14.29
CA LEU A 110 -5.08 12.32 12.99
C LEU A 110 -3.79 12.98 12.51
N LYS A 111 -3.08 13.68 13.39
CA LYS A 111 -1.81 14.33 13.06
C LYS A 111 -0.78 13.30 12.62
N GLN A 112 -0.56 12.25 13.42
CA GLN A 112 0.44 11.23 13.08
C GLN A 112 0.09 10.49 11.79
N VAL A 113 -1.18 10.11 11.61
CA VAL A 113 -1.62 9.44 10.37
C VAL A 113 -1.37 10.34 9.16
N ASN A 114 -1.77 11.61 9.24
CA ASN A 114 -1.58 12.57 8.15
C ASN A 114 -0.12 12.88 7.85
N GLU A 115 0.78 12.78 8.82
CA GLU A 115 2.20 13.06 8.63
C GLU A 115 2.96 11.83 8.11
N HIS A 116 2.74 10.66 8.72
CA HIS A 116 3.64 9.51 8.60
C HIS A 116 3.11 8.35 7.74
N THR A 117 1.86 8.42 7.26
CA THR A 117 1.26 7.34 6.45
C THR A 117 1.02 7.75 5.01
N ASP A 118 0.63 6.79 4.18
CA ASP A 118 0.22 6.93 2.78
C ASP A 118 -1.13 7.64 2.56
N ILE A 119 -1.85 8.04 3.62
CA ILE A 119 -3.17 8.67 3.49
C ILE A 119 -3.23 10.06 4.12
N ILE A 120 -4.13 10.89 3.59
CA ILE A 120 -4.57 12.15 4.22
C ILE A 120 -6.03 11.99 4.61
N VAL A 121 -6.30 12.17 5.88
CA VAL A 121 -7.56 11.96 6.58
C VAL A 121 -8.14 13.29 7.03
N LYS A 122 -9.44 13.45 6.81
CA LYS A 122 -10.27 14.51 7.38
C LYS A 122 -11.36 13.89 8.23
N VAL A 123 -11.56 14.46 9.41
CA VAL A 123 -12.63 14.07 10.33
C VAL A 123 -13.83 15.01 10.19
N GLU A 124 -15.01 14.42 10.17
CA GLU A 124 -16.30 15.10 10.23
C GLU A 124 -16.96 14.71 11.54
N GLN A 125 -17.35 15.72 12.34
CA GLN A 125 -17.92 15.52 13.66
C GLN A 125 -19.43 15.69 13.60
N HIS A 126 -20.15 14.67 14.03
CA HIS A 126 -21.61 14.67 14.05
C HIS A 126 -22.10 15.04 15.44
N LYS A 127 -23.06 15.96 15.50
CA LYS A 127 -23.58 16.51 16.75
C LYS A 127 -25.10 16.40 16.78
N THR A 128 -25.62 16.16 17.98
CA THR A 128 -27.05 16.28 18.29
C THR A 128 -27.17 17.31 19.40
N GLY A 129 -27.65 18.51 19.04
CA GLY A 129 -27.57 19.68 19.90
C GLY A 129 -26.13 20.07 20.21
N ARG A 130 -25.77 20.15 21.49
CA ARG A 130 -24.41 20.51 21.95
C ARG A 130 -23.46 19.32 22.04
N SER A 131 -23.99 18.10 22.02
CA SER A 131 -23.21 16.87 22.26
C SER A 131 -22.72 16.26 20.95
N ILE A 132 -21.49 15.79 20.93
CA ILE A 132 -20.92 15.03 19.80
C ILE A 132 -21.39 13.59 19.91
N THR A 133 -22.10 13.11 18.89
CA THR A 133 -22.68 11.76 18.84
C THR A 133 -21.78 10.77 18.12
N GLY A 134 -20.91 11.23 17.22
CA GLY A 134 -20.01 10.36 16.49
C GLY A 134 -19.10 11.08 15.50
N PHE A 135 -18.33 10.28 14.78
CA PHE A 135 -17.38 10.75 13.78
C PHE A 135 -17.54 9.96 12.49
N SER A 136 -17.30 10.63 11.36
CA SER A 136 -17.01 9.97 10.10
C SER A 136 -15.70 10.49 9.54
N PHE A 137 -14.94 9.64 8.88
CA PHE A 137 -13.64 9.98 8.34
C PHE A 137 -13.67 9.83 6.84
N SER A 138 -13.19 10.85 6.13
CA SER A 138 -12.90 10.77 4.70
C SER A 138 -11.42 10.84 4.48
N PHE A 139 -10.87 10.03 3.59
CA PHE A 139 -9.43 9.98 3.36
C PHE A 139 -9.10 9.70 1.91
N LYS A 140 -7.92 10.18 1.50
CA LYS A 140 -7.37 9.98 0.16
C LYS A 140 -5.94 9.49 0.27
N GLN A 141 -5.52 8.64 -0.67
CA GLN A 141 -4.11 8.30 -0.79
C GLN A 141 -3.33 9.56 -1.14
N LYS A 142 -2.21 9.76 -0.44
CA LYS A 142 -1.19 10.70 -0.85
C LYS A 142 -0.71 10.26 -2.22
N LYS A 143 -0.54 11.21 -3.12
CA LYS A 143 0.28 10.96 -4.30
C LYS A 143 1.68 10.71 -3.75
N SER A 144 2.07 9.45 -3.66
CA SER A 144 3.46 9.10 -3.42
C SER A 144 4.26 9.85 -4.49
N ALA A 145 5.15 10.76 -4.08
CA ALA A 145 6.34 10.98 -4.87
C ALA A 145 6.95 9.59 -4.95
N THR A 146 6.87 8.99 -6.13
CA THR A 146 7.27 7.63 -6.39
C THR A 146 8.64 7.45 -5.77
N HIS A 147 8.74 6.71 -4.67
CA HIS A 147 9.97 5.97 -4.39
C HIS A 147 10.00 4.88 -5.45
N SER A 148 10.31 5.29 -6.69
CA SER A 148 10.93 4.39 -7.63
C SER A 148 12.15 3.90 -6.87
N VAL A 149 12.14 2.62 -6.53
CA VAL A 149 13.37 1.89 -6.28
C VAL A 149 14.38 2.44 -7.27
N GLU A 150 15.41 3.12 -6.76
CA GLU A 150 16.55 3.58 -7.54
C GLU A 150 17.25 2.31 -8.05
N SER A 151 16.66 1.62 -9.03
CA SER A 151 17.49 1.07 -10.08
C SER A 151 18.20 2.31 -10.63
N LYS A 152 19.53 2.33 -10.63
CA LYS A 152 20.33 3.38 -11.25
C LYS A 152 19.87 3.55 -12.72
N ARG A 153 18.82 4.33 -12.96
CA ARG A 153 18.26 4.62 -14.29
C ARG A 153 18.96 5.88 -14.74
N ASP A 154 19.81 5.73 -15.75
CA ASP A 154 20.45 6.84 -16.42
C ASP A 154 19.36 7.83 -16.90
N PRO A 155 19.33 9.08 -16.38
CA PRO A 155 18.33 10.09 -16.74
C PRO A 155 18.22 10.28 -18.25
N ASN A 156 19.32 10.07 -18.96
CA ASN A 156 19.42 10.29 -20.40
C ASN A 156 18.65 9.25 -21.24
N THR A 157 18.27 8.10 -20.66
CA THR A 157 17.54 7.04 -21.39
C THR A 157 16.03 7.29 -21.44
N LEU A 158 15.45 7.87 -20.38
CA LEU A 158 14.00 8.14 -20.28
C LEU A 158 13.56 9.29 -21.19
N ASP A 159 14.41 10.32 -21.32
CA ASP A 159 14.17 11.43 -22.22
C ASP A 159 14.19 11.00 -23.69
N LEU A 160 15.06 10.07 -24.08
CA LEU A 160 15.11 9.55 -25.45
C LEU A 160 13.90 8.64 -25.76
N PHE A 161 13.49 7.81 -24.80
CA PHE A 161 12.32 6.94 -24.94
C PHE A 161 11.01 7.73 -25.13
N SER A 162 10.85 8.85 -24.42
CA SER A 162 9.67 9.71 -24.55
C SER A 162 9.68 10.57 -25.83
N LYS A 163 10.85 10.83 -26.41
CA LYS A 163 11.02 11.65 -27.62
C LYS A 163 10.87 10.90 -28.94
N ILE A 164 10.94 9.56 -28.94
CA ILE A 164 10.83 8.78 -30.19
C ILE A 164 9.41 8.85 -30.76
N THR A 165 9.27 9.49 -31.93
CA THR A 165 7.99 9.54 -32.64
C THR A 165 7.68 8.17 -33.25
N ASP A 166 6.40 7.79 -33.40
CA ASP A 166 5.99 6.53 -34.03
C ASP A 166 6.67 6.31 -35.40
N LYS A 167 6.79 7.37 -36.22
CA LYS A 167 7.50 7.32 -37.51
C LYS A 167 8.97 6.93 -37.37
N GLN A 168 9.66 7.50 -36.38
CA GLN A 168 11.06 7.15 -36.10
C GLN A 168 11.15 5.72 -35.57
N ARG A 169 10.23 5.31 -34.70
CA ARG A 169 10.18 3.94 -34.16
C ARG A 169 10.11 2.90 -35.29
N HIS A 170 9.19 3.09 -36.24
CA HIS A 170 9.08 2.20 -37.40
C HIS A 170 10.29 2.28 -38.35
N LEU A 171 10.86 3.47 -38.56
CA LEU A 171 12.07 3.65 -39.36
C LEU A 171 13.26 2.87 -38.78
N PHE A 172 13.51 3.01 -37.48
CA PHE A 172 14.60 2.30 -36.81
C PHE A 172 14.31 0.81 -36.66
N ALA A 173 13.06 0.41 -36.48
CA ALA A 173 12.70 -1.00 -36.43
C ALA A 173 12.96 -1.73 -37.77
N ASN A 174 12.69 -1.07 -38.90
CA ASN A 174 13.07 -1.59 -40.22
C ASN A 174 14.59 -1.76 -40.33
N LYS A 175 15.37 -0.74 -39.97
CA LYS A 175 16.84 -0.81 -39.99
C LYS A 175 17.40 -1.89 -39.04
N LEU A 176 16.80 -2.06 -37.87
CA LEU A 176 17.20 -3.07 -36.88
C LEU A 176 16.89 -4.49 -37.39
N SER A 177 15.80 -4.69 -38.13
CA SER A 177 15.42 -6.01 -38.63
C SER A 177 16.47 -6.64 -39.55
N GLU A 178 17.28 -5.82 -40.21
CA GLU A 178 18.34 -6.24 -41.14
C GLU A 178 19.69 -6.46 -40.46
N LEU A 179 19.85 -6.12 -39.17
CA LEU A 179 21.11 -6.28 -38.46
C LEU A 179 21.35 -7.73 -38.01
N PRO A 180 22.56 -8.29 -38.22
CA PRO A 180 22.92 -9.62 -37.72
C PRO A 180 22.74 -9.77 -36.21
N GLU A 181 22.99 -8.71 -35.44
CA GLU A 181 22.84 -8.70 -33.98
C GLU A 181 21.38 -8.87 -33.51
N MET A 182 20.41 -8.63 -34.39
CA MET A 182 18.98 -8.78 -34.12
C MET A 182 18.46 -10.18 -34.44
N SER A 183 19.27 -11.04 -35.08
CA SER A 183 18.88 -12.41 -35.43
C SER A 183 18.40 -13.23 -34.22
N LYS A 184 18.94 -12.97 -33.02
CA LYS A 184 18.50 -13.59 -31.75
C LYS A 184 17.04 -13.31 -31.38
N TYR A 185 16.46 -12.22 -31.86
CA TYR A 185 15.07 -11.87 -31.60
C TYR A 185 14.16 -12.37 -32.72
N SER A 186 14.72 -12.85 -33.84
CA SER A 186 13.96 -13.33 -35.00
C SER A 186 13.37 -14.72 -34.75
N GLN A 187 12.14 -14.92 -35.21
CA GLN A 187 11.52 -16.23 -35.29
C GLN A 187 11.85 -16.78 -36.68
N GLY A 188 12.55 -17.91 -36.76
CA GLY A 188 13.26 -18.41 -37.97
C GLY A 188 12.44 -18.68 -39.23
N THR A 189 11.17 -18.31 -39.29
CA THR A 189 10.29 -18.41 -40.46
C THR A 189 9.63 -17.08 -40.85
N GLU A 190 9.98 -15.95 -40.21
CA GLU A 190 9.34 -14.65 -40.48
C GLU A 190 10.08 -13.83 -41.55
N SER A 191 9.36 -12.94 -42.24
CA SER A 191 9.98 -12.00 -43.17
C SER A 191 10.58 -10.79 -42.43
N TYR A 192 11.57 -10.11 -43.04
CA TYR A 192 12.16 -8.88 -42.46
C TYR A 192 11.12 -7.81 -42.13
N GLN A 193 10.08 -7.67 -42.96
CA GLN A 193 8.99 -6.73 -42.72
C GLN A 193 8.17 -7.09 -41.47
N GLN A 194 7.87 -8.38 -41.28
CA GLN A 194 7.15 -8.87 -40.09
C GLN A 194 8.01 -8.72 -38.83
N PHE A 195 9.31 -8.98 -38.97
CA PHE A 195 10.26 -8.79 -37.87
C PHE A 195 10.36 -7.31 -37.47
N ALA A 196 10.39 -6.39 -38.44
CA ALA A 196 10.42 -4.96 -38.18
C ALA A 196 9.18 -4.45 -37.43
N VAL A 197 7.97 -4.92 -37.78
CA VAL A 197 6.75 -4.57 -37.03
C VAL A 197 6.86 -5.02 -35.57
N ARG A 198 7.41 -6.21 -35.33
CA ARG A 198 7.61 -6.75 -33.98
C ARG A 198 8.68 -5.98 -33.20
N ILE A 199 9.77 -5.59 -33.83
CA ILE A 199 10.78 -4.70 -33.22
C ILE A 199 10.15 -3.35 -32.88
N ALA A 200 9.30 -2.80 -33.74
CA ALA A 200 8.60 -1.54 -33.44
C ALA A 200 7.70 -1.66 -32.20
N ALA A 201 7.05 -2.81 -32.00
CA ALA A 201 6.31 -3.10 -30.77
C ALA A 201 7.24 -3.26 -29.55
N MET A 202 8.39 -3.94 -29.72
CA MET A 202 9.40 -4.06 -28.65
C MET A 202 9.96 -2.71 -28.20
N LEU A 203 10.14 -1.76 -29.12
CA LEU A 203 10.61 -0.41 -28.82
C LEU A 203 9.59 0.45 -28.05
N GLN A 204 8.37 -0.05 -27.79
CA GLN A 204 7.41 0.56 -26.87
C GLN A 204 7.64 0.16 -25.41
N ASP A 205 8.46 -0.86 -25.15
CA ASP A 205 8.86 -1.23 -23.80
C ASP A 205 10.16 -0.50 -23.43
N ALA A 206 10.16 0.19 -22.30
CA ALA A 206 11.30 0.98 -21.83
C ALA A 206 12.55 0.12 -21.54
N GLU A 207 12.37 -1.13 -21.10
CA GLU A 207 13.49 -2.04 -20.83
C GLU A 207 14.12 -2.53 -22.14
N LYS A 208 13.28 -2.91 -23.11
CA LYS A 208 13.75 -3.32 -24.44
C LYS A 208 14.36 -2.17 -25.23
N PHE A 209 13.81 -0.97 -25.10
CA PHE A 209 14.40 0.22 -25.70
C PHE A 209 15.81 0.48 -25.16
N LYS A 210 16.04 0.31 -23.84
CA LYS A 210 17.36 0.44 -23.24
C LYS A 210 18.34 -0.61 -23.74
N GLU A 211 17.92 -1.87 -23.87
CA GLU A 211 18.74 -2.95 -24.45
C GLU A 211 19.20 -2.61 -25.88
N LEU A 212 18.31 -2.00 -26.68
CA LEU A 212 18.54 -1.70 -28.09
C LEU A 212 19.15 -0.31 -28.34
N LEU A 213 19.22 0.56 -27.33
CA LEU A 213 19.74 1.92 -27.43
C LEU A 213 21.16 2.00 -28.05
N PRO A 214 22.12 1.11 -27.73
CA PRO A 214 23.44 1.13 -28.38
C PRO A 214 23.36 0.88 -29.89
N LEU A 215 22.45 0.01 -30.34
CA LEU A 215 22.23 -0.28 -31.77
C LEU A 215 21.51 0.89 -32.45
N LEU A 216 20.53 1.50 -31.77
CA LEU A 216 19.84 2.70 -32.26
C LEU A 216 20.82 3.86 -32.48
N ARG A 217 21.75 4.08 -31.55
CA ARG A 217 22.81 5.11 -31.70
C ARG A 217 23.74 4.81 -32.88
N LYS A 218 24.15 3.55 -33.09
CA LYS A 218 24.92 3.14 -34.28
C LYS A 218 24.17 3.44 -35.59
N LEU A 219 22.84 3.35 -35.58
CA LEU A 219 21.96 3.64 -36.71
C LEU A 219 21.61 5.13 -36.87
N GLY A 220 22.15 6.01 -36.01
CA GLY A 220 21.99 7.46 -36.08
C GLY A 220 20.84 8.04 -35.26
N PHE A 221 20.28 7.31 -34.28
CA PHE A 221 19.30 7.86 -33.33
C PHE A 221 19.99 8.79 -32.32
N GLN A 222 19.51 10.03 -32.23
CA GLN A 222 19.99 11.09 -31.33
C GLN A 222 18.85 11.60 -30.45
#